data_AF-A0A6J8BAU3-F1
#
_entry.id   AF-A0A6J8BAU3-F1
#
_cell.length_a   1.000
_cell.length_b   1.000
_cell.length_c   1.000
_cell.angle_alpha   90.00
_cell.angle_beta   90.00
_cell.angle_gamma   90.00
#
_symmetry.space_group_name_H-M   'P 1'
#
loop_
_entity.id
_entity.type
_entity.pdbx_description
1 polymer ?
#
loop_
_entity_poly.entity_id
_entity_poly.type
_entity_poly.pdbx_seq_one_letter_code
_entity_poly.pdbx_strand_id
1 'polypeptide(L)'
;MDNWWEQESLIKFESPTSIFVVSPSGSGKTILTKQILTHANGMFTIPPSQIFFCYSVYQDLYTEMKKQIRNIHFHQGLPSKEILREWGDMKGHKIVVFDDLMMDAADSDEIVHLMCVGSHHYQITVIHILQNLFQKGKSMRTASSTVIISF
;
A
#
# COMPACT_ATOMS: atom_id res chain seq x y z
N MET A 1 -25.04 10.51 13.26
CA MET A 1 -24.15 9.50 13.86
C MET A 1 -23.61 8.75 12.68
N ASP A 2 -22.30 8.86 12.43
CA ASP A 2 -21.69 8.09 11.35
C ASP A 2 -21.79 6.62 11.72
N ASN A 3 -22.08 5.77 10.73
CA ASN A 3 -22.27 4.37 11.00
C ASN A 3 -20.91 3.67 11.16
N TRP A 4 -20.78 2.70 12.06
CA TRP A 4 -19.49 2.04 12.33
C TRP A 4 -18.91 1.37 11.07
N TRP A 5 -19.75 0.86 10.17
CA TRP A 5 -19.33 0.20 8.91
C TRP A 5 -18.76 1.16 7.87
N GLU A 6 -18.84 2.47 8.09
CA GLU A 6 -18.19 3.48 7.24
C GLU A 6 -16.71 3.65 7.61
N GLN A 7 -16.32 3.24 8.82
CA GLN A 7 -14.98 3.46 9.39
C GLN A 7 -14.26 2.17 9.80
N GLU A 8 -14.96 1.04 9.83
CA GLU A 8 -14.39 -0.24 10.23
C GLU A 8 -14.81 -1.36 9.27
N SER A 9 -13.89 -2.30 9.06
CA SER A 9 -14.20 -3.53 8.34
C SER A 9 -14.66 -4.62 9.32
N LEU A 10 -15.74 -5.31 8.97
CA LEU A 10 -16.18 -6.52 9.68
C LEU A 10 -15.09 -7.60 9.69
N ILE A 11 -14.31 -7.69 8.60
CA ILE A 11 -13.16 -8.58 8.46
C ILE A 11 -11.95 -7.70 8.17
N LYS A 12 -11.10 -7.50 9.18
CA LYS A 12 -9.89 -6.67 9.06
C LYS A 12 -8.82 -7.37 8.24
N PHE A 13 -8.00 -6.58 7.54
CA PHE A 13 -6.81 -7.09 6.89
C PHE A 13 -5.77 -7.49 7.95
N GLU A 14 -5.25 -8.70 7.83
CA GLU A 14 -4.12 -9.13 8.66
C GLU A 14 -2.93 -8.20 8.47
N SER A 15 -2.14 -8.01 9.53
CA SER A 15 -1.03 -7.06 9.55
C SER A 15 0.21 -7.69 10.15
N PRO A 16 1.36 -7.69 9.45
CA PRO A 16 1.56 -7.18 8.08
C PRO A 16 1.00 -8.12 6.99
N THR A 17 0.65 -7.56 5.83
CA THR A 17 0.17 -8.32 4.66
C THR A 17 0.51 -7.60 3.34
N SER A 18 0.33 -8.29 2.21
CA SER A 18 0.42 -7.69 0.87
C SER A 18 -0.97 -7.60 0.23
N ILE A 19 -1.29 -6.46 -0.36
CA ILE A 19 -2.59 -6.15 -0.98
C ILE A 19 -2.37 -5.64 -2.40
N PHE A 20 -3.09 -6.21 -3.38
CA PHE A 20 -3.20 -5.67 -4.72
C PHE A 20 -4.57 -5.01 -4.90
N VAL A 21 -4.57 -3.72 -5.24
CA VAL A 21 -5.78 -3.00 -5.70
C VAL A 21 -5.70 -2.90 -7.21
N VAL A 22 -6.55 -3.64 -7.93
CA VAL A 22 -6.43 -3.83 -9.38
C VAL A 22 -7.70 -3.39 -10.08
N SER A 23 -7.58 -2.50 -11.07
CA SER A 23 -8.63 -2.14 -12.01
C SER A 23 -8.10 -1.18 -13.11
N PRO A 24 -8.79 -1.03 -14.25
CA PRO A 24 -8.36 -0.16 -15.35
C PRO A 24 -8.05 1.29 -14.94
N SER A 25 -7.28 2.04 -15.73
CA SER A 25 -7.02 3.45 -15.43
C SER A 25 -8.32 4.26 -15.31
N GLY A 26 -8.37 5.21 -14.37
CA GLY A 26 -9.54 6.06 -14.11
C GLY A 26 -10.68 5.42 -13.28
N SER A 27 -10.54 4.17 -12.82
CA SER A 27 -11.57 3.45 -12.05
C SER A 27 -11.74 3.84 -10.58
N GLY A 28 -10.92 4.78 -10.06
CA GLY A 28 -11.00 5.21 -8.66
C GLY A 28 -10.17 4.40 -7.65
N LYS A 29 -9.17 3.61 -8.09
CA LYS A 29 -8.27 2.87 -7.18
C LYS A 29 -7.65 3.73 -6.09
N THR A 30 -7.08 4.88 -6.46
CA THR A 30 -6.45 5.80 -5.52
C THR A 30 -7.47 6.37 -4.53
N ILE A 31 -8.74 6.53 -4.93
CA ILE A 31 -9.84 6.97 -4.05
C ILE A 31 -10.16 5.87 -3.04
N LEU A 32 -10.28 4.62 -3.48
CA LEU A 32 -10.48 3.47 -2.59
C LEU A 32 -9.31 3.33 -1.61
N THR A 33 -8.07 3.42 -2.08
CA THR A 33 -6.90 3.36 -1.21
C THR A 33 -6.92 4.51 -0.20
N LYS A 34 -7.27 5.74 -0.62
CA LYS A 34 -7.50 6.85 0.32
C LYS A 34 -8.52 6.49 1.39
N GLN A 35 -9.67 5.92 1.04
CA GLN A 35 -10.70 5.53 2.01
C GLN A 35 -10.19 4.46 3.00
N ILE A 36 -9.45 3.46 2.51
CA ILE A 36 -8.84 2.43 3.35
C ILE A 36 -7.84 3.07 4.33
N LEU A 37 -6.99 3.99 3.86
CA LEU A 37 -5.96 4.63 4.68
C LEU A 37 -6.56 5.62 5.69
N THR A 38 -7.58 6.39 5.31
CA THR A 38 -8.29 7.29 6.22
C THR A 38 -8.87 6.53 7.42
N HIS A 39 -9.31 5.30 7.20
CA HIS A 39 -9.91 4.43 8.21
C HIS A 39 -8.98 3.30 8.66
N ALA A 40 -7.66 3.45 8.49
CA ALA A 40 -6.72 2.34 8.67
C ALA A 40 -6.82 1.66 10.07
N ASN A 41 -7.14 2.41 11.12
CA ASN A 41 -7.35 1.85 12.47
C ASN A 41 -8.47 0.81 12.53
N GLY A 42 -9.52 0.99 11.73
CA GLY A 42 -10.65 0.07 11.61
C GLY A 42 -10.49 -0.99 10.52
N MET A 43 -9.56 -0.79 9.60
CA MET A 43 -9.35 -1.68 8.44
C MET A 43 -8.31 -2.78 8.69
N PHE A 44 -7.34 -2.57 9.58
CA PHE A 44 -6.21 -3.47 9.82
C PHE A 44 -6.24 -4.07 11.23
N THR A 45 -5.78 -5.33 11.38
CA THR A 45 -5.70 -5.99 12.71
C THR A 45 -4.74 -5.29 13.65
N ILE A 46 -3.65 -4.74 13.10
CA ILE A 46 -2.72 -3.84 13.81
C ILE A 46 -2.79 -2.48 13.11
N PRO A 47 -3.19 -1.40 13.80
CA PRO A 47 -3.21 -0.07 13.21
C PRO A 47 -1.79 0.41 12.80
N PRO A 48 -1.64 1.05 11.64
CA PRO A 48 -0.33 1.51 11.19
C PRO A 48 0.14 2.74 11.96
N SER A 49 1.39 2.72 12.42
CA SER A 49 2.08 3.86 13.02
C SER A 49 2.51 4.89 11.98
N GLN A 50 2.93 4.43 10.79
CA GLN A 50 3.32 5.29 9.66
C GLN A 50 2.77 4.75 8.33
N ILE A 51 2.45 5.67 7.41
CA ILE A 51 2.02 5.35 6.05
C ILE A 51 2.97 6.06 5.09
N PHE A 52 3.65 5.31 4.23
CA PHE A 52 4.50 5.83 3.16
C PHE A 52 3.80 5.65 1.82
N PHE A 53 3.51 6.74 1.14
CA PHE A 53 2.80 6.76 -0.12
C PHE A 53 3.76 7.10 -1.25
N CYS A 54 4.16 6.08 -2.01
CA CYS A 54 5.09 6.19 -3.12
C CYS A 54 4.31 6.41 -4.42
N TYR A 55 4.69 7.42 -5.22
CA TYR A 55 3.98 7.81 -6.44
C TYR A 55 4.94 8.22 -7.57
N SER A 56 4.52 8.05 -8.83
CA SER A 56 5.25 8.56 -10.01
C SER A 56 4.99 10.06 -10.25
N VAL A 57 3.72 10.45 -10.28
CA VAL A 57 3.21 11.79 -10.59
C VAL A 57 2.35 12.32 -9.45
N TYR A 58 2.63 13.55 -8.99
CA TYR A 58 1.88 14.17 -7.90
C TYR A 58 0.44 14.49 -8.31
N GLN A 59 -0.53 14.24 -7.43
CA GLN A 59 -1.96 14.50 -7.64
C GLN A 59 -2.51 15.40 -6.53
N ASP A 60 -3.47 16.28 -6.85
CA ASP A 60 -4.10 17.17 -5.85
C ASP A 60 -4.74 16.38 -4.69
N LEU A 61 -5.22 15.17 -4.97
CA LEU A 61 -5.76 14.22 -3.98
C LEU A 61 -4.77 13.98 -2.82
N TYR A 62 -3.46 13.99 -3.08
CA TYR A 62 -2.43 13.76 -2.08
C TYR A 62 -2.37 14.91 -1.06
N THR A 63 -2.66 16.14 -1.49
CA THR A 63 -2.79 17.29 -0.59
C THR A 63 -3.96 17.10 0.38
N GLU A 64 -5.07 16.57 -0.11
CA GLU A 64 -6.22 16.26 0.75
C GLU A 64 -5.91 15.14 1.73
N MET A 65 -5.29 14.05 1.25
CA MET A 65 -4.87 12.93 2.10
C MET A 65 -3.94 13.40 3.23
N LYS A 66 -2.99 14.28 2.93
CA LYS A 66 -2.08 14.85 3.93
C LYS A 66 -2.80 15.67 5.01
N LYS A 67 -3.93 16.30 4.67
CA LYS A 67 -4.76 17.04 5.64
C LYS A 67 -5.58 16.10 6.53
N GLN A 68 -6.01 14.96 5.99
CA GLN A 68 -6.89 14.01 6.68
C GLN A 68 -6.11 12.98 7.51
N ILE A 69 -4.95 12.54 7.02
CA ILE A 69 -4.16 11.43 7.58
C ILE A 69 -2.86 12.00 8.13
N ARG A 70 -2.72 12.07 9.46
CA ARG A 70 -1.60 12.79 10.10
C ARG A 70 -0.25 12.09 9.95
N ASN A 71 -0.24 10.77 9.84
CA ASN A 71 0.97 9.93 9.77
C ASN A 71 1.30 9.45 8.35
N ILE A 72 0.80 10.15 7.32
CA ILE A 72 1.13 9.86 5.92
C ILE A 72 2.32 10.70 5.44
N HIS A 73 3.26 10.03 4.77
CA HIS A 73 4.44 10.62 4.16
C HIS A 73 4.43 10.30 2.67
N PHE A 74 4.71 11.29 1.84
CA PHE A 74 4.71 11.15 0.39
C PHE A 74 6.16 11.04 -0.11
N HIS A 75 6.42 10.03 -0.94
CA HIS A 75 7.72 9.75 -1.53
C HIS A 75 7.56 9.63 -3.05
N GLN A 76 8.36 10.35 -3.84
CA GLN A 76 8.28 10.25 -5.29
C GLN A 76 9.22 9.14 -5.79
N GLY A 77 8.71 8.25 -6.64
CA GLY A 77 9.44 7.09 -7.15
C GLY A 77 9.47 5.92 -6.18
N LEU A 78 10.33 4.94 -6.47
CA LEU A 78 10.58 3.81 -5.57
C LEU A 78 11.57 4.19 -4.47
N PRO A 79 11.33 3.75 -3.22
CA PRO A 79 12.30 3.91 -2.15
C PRO A 79 13.53 3.06 -2.44
N SER A 80 14.70 3.58 -2.11
CA SER A 80 15.93 2.79 -2.14
C SER A 80 15.93 1.73 -1.04
N LYS A 81 16.85 0.77 -1.14
CA LYS A 81 17.03 -0.28 -0.12
C LYS A 81 17.30 0.30 1.27
N GLU A 82 18.07 1.39 1.35
CA GLU A 82 18.39 2.09 2.58
C GLU A 82 17.13 2.69 3.20
N ILE A 83 16.31 3.36 2.40
CA ILE A 83 15.03 3.95 2.83
C ILE A 83 14.08 2.86 3.33
N LEU A 84 13.96 1.74 2.61
CA LEU A 84 13.14 0.61 3.04
C LEU A 84 13.60 0.03 4.39
N ARG A 85 14.92 -0.07 4.58
CA ARG A 85 15.50 -0.51 5.86
C ARG A 85 15.20 0.49 6.98
N GLU A 86 15.37 1.79 6.74
CA GLU A 86 15.04 2.83 7.71
C GLU A 86 13.58 2.76 8.13
N TRP A 87 12.65 2.57 7.19
CA TRP A 87 11.23 2.40 7.49
C TRP A 87 10.96 1.09 8.26
N GLY A 88 11.66 0.02 7.93
CA GLY A 88 11.56 -1.26 8.61
C GLY A 88 12.04 -1.21 10.07
N ASP A 89 13.10 -0.44 10.34
CA ASP A 89 13.67 -0.24 11.68
C ASP A 89 12.79 0.63 12.60
N MET A 90 11.80 1.35 12.02
CA MET A 90 10.79 2.07 12.82
C MET A 90 9.88 1.11 13.58
N LYS A 91 9.53 1.46 14.82
CA LYS A 91 8.63 0.66 15.65
C LYS A 91 7.19 0.69 15.15
N GLY A 92 6.52 -0.46 15.25
CA GLY A 92 5.11 -0.63 14.94
C GLY A 92 4.87 -1.13 13.52
N HIS A 93 3.59 -1.27 13.17
CA HIS A 93 3.15 -1.63 11.83
C HIS A 93 3.22 -0.42 10.91
N LYS A 94 3.72 -0.61 9.68
CA LYS A 94 3.76 0.45 8.66
C LYS A 94 2.96 0.01 7.44
N ILE A 95 2.47 0.97 6.68
CA ILE A 95 1.94 0.71 5.33
C ILE A 95 2.84 1.40 4.31
N VAL A 96 3.20 0.69 3.24
CA VAL A 96 3.83 1.27 2.06
C VAL A 96 2.88 1.10 0.88
N VAL A 97 2.53 2.19 0.22
CA VAL A 97 1.69 2.20 -0.98
C VAL A 97 2.54 2.50 -2.20
N PHE A 98 2.33 1.74 -3.27
CA PHE A 98 2.91 1.99 -4.59
C PHE A 98 1.77 2.34 -5.57
N ASP A 99 1.63 3.63 -5.88
CA ASP A 99 0.65 4.17 -6.84
C ASP A 99 1.34 4.51 -8.17
N ASP A 100 0.86 3.92 -9.26
CA ASP A 100 1.40 4.12 -10.62
C ASP A 100 2.90 3.83 -10.78
N LEU A 101 3.45 2.98 -9.90
CA LEU A 101 4.85 2.53 -9.91
C LEU A 101 4.98 1.06 -10.31
N MET A 102 3.95 0.50 -10.95
CA MET A 102 3.86 -0.93 -11.24
C MET A 102 5.01 -1.47 -12.10
N MET A 103 5.41 -0.75 -13.15
CA MET A 103 6.50 -1.20 -14.04
C MET A 103 7.84 -1.16 -13.31
N ASP A 104 8.15 -0.04 -12.64
CA ASP A 104 9.38 0.12 -11.89
C ASP A 104 9.47 -0.91 -10.74
N ALA A 105 8.36 -1.15 -10.03
CA ALA A 105 8.29 -2.11 -8.93
C ALA A 105 8.47 -3.57 -9.41
N ALA A 106 7.99 -3.89 -10.62
CA ALA A 106 8.13 -5.24 -11.18
C ALA A 106 9.58 -5.58 -11.57
N ASP A 107 10.39 -4.56 -11.86
CA ASP A 107 11.80 -4.69 -12.24
C ASP A 107 12.77 -4.47 -11.07
N SER A 108 12.28 -4.13 -9.86
CA SER A 108 13.10 -3.98 -8.65
C SER A 108 13.08 -5.25 -7.80
N ASP A 109 14.24 -5.89 -7.67
CA ASP A 109 14.45 -7.05 -6.80
C ASP A 109 14.18 -6.70 -5.33
N GLU A 110 14.43 -5.46 -4.91
CA GLU A 110 14.18 -4.97 -3.55
C GLU A 110 12.68 -4.96 -3.23
N ILE A 111 11.84 -4.45 -4.15
CA ILE A 111 10.39 -4.41 -3.96
C ILE A 111 9.80 -5.83 -4.00
N VAL A 112 10.29 -6.68 -4.90
CA VAL A 112 9.91 -8.09 -4.94
C VAL A 112 10.28 -8.80 -3.63
N HIS A 113 11.49 -8.56 -3.13
CA HIS A 113 11.94 -9.12 -1.85
C HIS A 113 11.09 -8.62 -0.68
N LEU A 114 10.76 -7.33 -0.65
CA LEU A 114 9.87 -6.75 0.36
C LEU A 114 8.50 -7.43 0.35
N MET A 115 7.92 -7.67 -0.83
CA MET A 115 6.63 -8.34 -0.98
C MET A 115 6.65 -9.80 -0.52
N CYS A 116 7.67 -10.55 -0.91
CA CYS A 116 7.72 -12.01 -0.71
C CYS A 116 8.21 -12.41 0.68
N VAL A 117 9.09 -11.61 1.29
CA VAL A 117 9.82 -11.99 2.52
C VAL A 117 9.84 -10.84 3.53
N GLY A 118 10.12 -9.62 3.07
CA GLY A 118 10.40 -8.49 3.95
C GLY A 118 9.20 -7.98 4.76
N SER A 119 7.97 -8.11 4.26
CA SER A 119 6.76 -7.56 4.89
C SER A 119 6.59 -8.01 6.35
N HIS A 120 6.77 -9.30 6.64
CA HIS A 120 6.70 -9.84 7.99
C HIS A 120 7.87 -9.41 8.87
N HIS A 121 9.09 -9.42 8.34
CA HIS A 121 10.30 -9.04 9.09
C HIS A 121 10.32 -7.56 9.44
N TYR A 122 9.86 -6.70 8.54
CA TYR A 122 9.83 -5.26 8.71
C TYR A 122 8.52 -4.75 9.31
N GLN A 123 7.54 -5.62 9.57
CA GLN A 123 6.19 -5.22 9.99
C GLN A 123 5.55 -4.20 9.03
N ILE A 124 5.73 -4.41 7.72
CA ILE A 124 5.23 -3.54 6.65
C ILE A 124 4.10 -4.26 5.92
N THR A 125 2.91 -3.66 5.91
CA THR A 125 1.90 -3.97 4.90
C THR A 125 2.23 -3.25 3.61
N VAL A 126 2.14 -3.95 2.49
CA VAL A 126 2.39 -3.36 1.17
C VAL A 126 1.08 -3.29 0.38
N ILE A 127 0.75 -2.13 -0.18
CA ILE A 127 -0.41 -1.92 -1.05
C ILE A 127 0.08 -1.53 -2.43
N HIS A 128 -0.20 -2.37 -3.43
CA HIS A 128 0.14 -2.10 -4.82
C HIS A 128 -1.11 -1.73 -5.60
N ILE A 129 -1.08 -0.56 -6.24
CA ILE A 129 -2.14 -0.11 -7.12
C ILE A 129 -1.76 -0.47 -8.56
N LEU A 130 -2.46 -1.44 -9.15
CA LEU A 130 -2.16 -1.97 -10.47
C LEU A 130 -3.30 -1.72 -11.45
N GLN A 131 -2.96 -1.65 -12.74
CA GLN A 131 -3.97 -1.62 -13.81
C GLN A 131 -4.40 -3.04 -14.24
N ASN A 132 -3.50 -4.01 -14.10
CA ASN A 132 -3.72 -5.41 -14.46
C ASN A 132 -2.87 -6.30 -13.55
N LEU A 133 -3.48 -7.35 -13.00
CA LEU A 133 -2.82 -8.31 -12.10
C LEU A 133 -1.75 -9.15 -12.82
N PHE A 134 -1.96 -9.44 -14.11
CA PHE A 134 -1.08 -10.30 -14.91
C PHE A 134 -0.25 -9.52 -15.91
N GLN A 135 0.40 -8.44 -15.46
CA GLN A 135 1.29 -7.71 -16.34
C GLN A 135 2.54 -8.54 -16.70
N LYS A 136 3.07 -8.32 -17.91
CA LYS A 136 4.31 -8.95 -18.36
C LYS A 136 5.48 -8.32 -17.59
N GLY A 137 6.09 -9.10 -16.70
CA GLY A 137 7.27 -8.75 -15.91
C GLY A 137 7.81 -10.02 -15.25
N LYS A 138 9.10 -10.05 -14.87
CA LYS A 138 9.78 -11.28 -14.43
C LYS A 138 9.19 -11.90 -13.15
N SER A 139 8.55 -11.10 -12.28
CA SER A 139 8.33 -11.48 -10.88
C SER A 139 6.86 -11.44 -10.40
N MET A 140 5.91 -10.97 -11.21
CA MET A 140 4.55 -10.68 -10.71
C MET A 140 3.63 -11.91 -10.58
N ARG A 141 4.09 -13.11 -10.98
CA ARG A 141 3.30 -14.36 -10.90
C ARG A 141 3.43 -15.13 -9.58
N THR A 142 4.25 -14.68 -8.63
CA THR A 142 4.69 -15.52 -7.49
C THR A 142 4.05 -15.17 -6.14
N ALA A 143 3.01 -14.33 -6.07
CA ALA A 143 2.46 -13.86 -4.79
C ALA A 143 1.23 -14.69 -4.32
N SER A 144 1.49 -15.89 -3.76
CA SER A 144 0.47 -16.88 -3.35
C SER A 144 -0.33 -16.58 -2.07
N SER A 145 -0.18 -15.40 -1.45
CA SER A 145 -0.92 -15.01 -0.23
C SER A 145 -1.52 -13.60 -0.33
N THR A 146 -1.84 -13.15 -1.54
CA THR A 146 -2.23 -11.75 -1.76
C THR A 146 -3.73 -11.51 -1.71
N VAL A 147 -4.15 -10.48 -0.98
CA VAL A 147 -5.53 -9.96 -1.07
C VAL A 147 -5.67 -9.15 -2.35
N ILE A 148 -6.59 -9.55 -3.22
CA ILE A 148 -6.93 -8.83 -4.45
C ILE A 148 -8.24 -8.10 -4.22
N ILE A 149 -8.20 -6.78 -4.31
CA ILE A 149 -9.39 -5.94 -4.33
C ILE A 149 -9.59 -5.48 -5.78
N SER A 150 -10.58 -6.06 -6.44
CA SER A 150 -10.97 -5.74 -7.81
C SER A 150 -12.43 -5.31 -7.82
N PHE A 151 -12.72 -4.21 -8.51
CA PHE A 151 -14.06 -3.73 -8.83
C PHE A 151 -14.22 -3.65 -10.34
#